data_AF-A0A238F2D7-F1
#
_entry.id   AF-A0A238F2D7-F1
#
_cell.length_a   1.000
_cell.length_b   1.000
_cell.length_c   1.000
_cell.angle_alpha   90.00
_cell.angle_beta   90.00
_cell.angle_gamma   90.00
#
_symmetry.space_group_name_H-M   'P 1'
#
loop_
_entity.id
_entity.type
_entity.pdbx_description
1 polymer ?
#
loop_
_entity_poly.entity_id
_entity_poly.type
_entity_poly.pdbx_seq_one_letter_code
_entity_poly.pdbx_strand_id
1 'polypeptide(L)'
;MAAHRFSVAPVKPQPNLLGFTPARAARWGLPLALWGVGLAGAGALFLSPIPLFQHDVLDKIPVRPVPIVAHPSVVFPVCSVQISTYFKDTTPDSDKPF
;
A
#
# COMPACT_ATOMS: atom_id res chain seq x y z
N MET A 1 51.60 40.90 -2.78
CA MET A 1 50.14 41.02 -2.55
C MET A 1 49.45 40.07 -3.53
N ALA A 2 49.10 38.85 -3.10
CA ALA A 2 48.43 37.86 -3.93
C ALA A 2 46.92 37.95 -3.69
N ALA A 3 46.15 38.22 -4.75
CA ALA A 3 44.70 38.33 -4.68
C ALA A 3 44.06 36.93 -4.67
N HIS A 4 43.35 36.59 -3.60
CA HIS A 4 42.49 35.41 -3.57
C HIS A 4 41.26 35.68 -4.45
N ARG A 5 41.27 35.17 -5.69
CA ARG A 5 40.07 35.11 -6.53
C ARG A 5 39.17 33.99 -6.01
N PHE A 6 37.99 34.35 -5.51
CA PHE A 6 36.93 33.39 -5.21
C PHE A 6 36.37 32.83 -6.51
N SER A 7 36.59 31.54 -6.75
CA SER A 7 35.93 30.80 -7.82
C SER A 7 34.51 30.46 -7.37
N VAL A 8 33.51 31.15 -7.91
CA VAL A 8 32.10 30.90 -7.61
C VAL A 8 31.65 29.69 -8.43
N ALA A 9 31.47 28.55 -7.77
CA ALA A 9 30.91 27.37 -8.43
C ALA A 9 29.46 27.66 -8.87
N PRO A 10 29.04 27.21 -10.07
CA PRO A 10 27.67 27.41 -10.53
C PRO A 10 26.68 26.70 -9.61
N VAL A 11 25.82 27.47 -8.94
CA VAL A 11 24.78 26.95 -8.04
C VAL A 11 23.69 26.31 -8.89
N LYS A 12 23.53 24.99 -8.79
CA LYS A 12 22.40 24.28 -9.42
C LYS A 12 21.12 24.68 -8.66
N PRO A 13 20.11 25.26 -9.33
CA PRO A 13 18.83 25.54 -8.68
C PRO A 13 18.21 24.21 -8.24
N GLN A 14 18.15 23.97 -6.94
CA GLN A 14 17.50 22.78 -6.39
C GLN A 14 16.07 23.16 -6.02
N PRO A 15 15.07 22.68 -6.77
CA PRO A 15 13.69 23.05 -6.51
C PRO A 15 13.32 22.59 -5.09
N ASN A 16 12.88 23.54 -4.27
CA ASN A 16 12.43 23.30 -2.93
C ASN A 16 11.07 23.97 -2.72
N LEU A 17 10.16 23.28 -2.04
CA LEU A 17 8.89 23.83 -1.59
C LEU A 17 8.94 23.89 -0.07
N LEU A 18 9.01 25.10 0.49
CA LEU A 18 9.04 25.31 1.95
C LEU A 18 10.17 24.54 2.69
N GLY A 19 11.28 24.24 2.01
CA GLY A 19 12.40 23.45 2.54
C GLY A 19 12.32 21.93 2.29
N PHE A 20 11.29 21.46 1.59
CA PHE A 20 11.23 20.10 1.05
C PHE A 20 11.92 20.05 -0.31
N THR A 21 13.03 19.31 -0.39
CA THR A 21 13.69 18.96 -1.65
C THR A 21 13.22 17.57 -2.13
N PRO A 22 13.23 17.28 -3.44
CA PRO A 22 12.91 15.96 -3.96
C PRO A 22 13.75 14.85 -3.33
N ALA A 23 15.04 15.10 -3.13
CA ALA A 23 15.95 14.18 -2.43
C ALA A 23 15.54 13.94 -0.96
N ARG A 24 15.04 14.97 -0.27
CA ARG A 24 14.51 14.85 1.10
C ARG A 24 13.18 14.11 1.15
N ALA A 25 12.35 14.18 0.11
CA ALA A 25 11.09 13.43 0.04
C ALA A 25 11.33 11.94 -0.30
N ALA A 26 12.25 11.66 -1.23
CA ALA A 26 12.54 10.30 -1.70
C ALA A 26 12.96 9.34 -0.57
N ARG A 27 13.72 9.83 0.42
CA ARG A 27 14.11 9.01 1.59
C ARG A 27 12.94 8.54 2.46
N TRP A 28 11.78 9.19 2.39
CA TRP A 28 10.57 8.78 3.11
C TRP A 28 9.66 7.86 2.29
N GLY A 29 10.01 7.56 1.04
CA GLY A 29 9.17 6.75 0.16
C GLY A 29 8.89 5.36 0.76
N LEU A 30 9.93 4.63 1.15
CA LEU A 30 9.79 3.29 1.70
C LEU A 30 9.02 3.25 3.04
N PRO A 31 9.35 4.07 4.07
CA PRO A 31 8.56 4.05 5.29
C PRO A 31 7.10 4.47 5.05
N LEU A 32 6.83 5.47 4.19
CA LEU A 32 5.46 5.85 3.85
C LEU A 32 4.71 4.75 3.10
N ALA A 33 5.38 4.01 2.23
CA ALA A 33 4.79 2.85 1.56
C ALA A 33 4.40 1.78 2.59
N LEU A 34 5.27 1.48 3.56
CA LEU A 34 4.98 0.52 4.62
C LEU A 34 3.82 0.97 5.51
N TRP A 35 3.81 2.23 5.93
CA TRP A 35 2.67 2.80 6.67
C TRP A 35 1.37 2.79 5.84
N GLY A 36 1.46 3.05 4.53
CA GLY A 36 0.33 2.98 3.61
C GLY A 36 -0.26 1.57 3.52
N VAL A 37 0.59 0.54 3.43
CA VAL A 37 0.16 -0.86 3.46
C VAL A 37 -0.50 -1.20 4.80
N GLY A 38 0.09 -0.78 5.92
CA GLY A 38 -0.48 -0.99 7.25
C GLY A 38 -1.86 -0.33 7.41
N LEU A 39 -2.01 0.93 7.00
CA LEU A 39 -3.27 1.65 7.04
C LEU A 39 -4.32 1.06 6.11
N ALA A 40 -3.93 0.64 4.90
CA ALA A 40 -4.84 -0.03 3.96
C ALA A 40 -5.35 -1.36 4.54
N GLY A 41 -4.47 -2.15 5.16
CA GLY A 41 -4.85 -3.40 5.83
C GLY A 41 -5.80 -3.16 7.00
N ALA A 42 -5.49 -2.22 7.89
CA ALA A 42 -6.38 -1.86 9.00
C ALA A 42 -7.73 -1.33 8.49
N GLY A 43 -7.72 -0.44 7.50
CA GLY A 43 -8.92 0.09 6.86
C GLY A 43 -9.79 -1.00 6.26
N ALA A 44 -9.19 -2.00 5.61
CA ALA A 44 -9.93 -3.14 5.06
C ALA A 44 -10.61 -3.97 6.14
N LEU A 45 -9.99 -4.13 7.32
CA LEU A 45 -10.62 -4.79 8.46
C LEU A 45 -11.78 -3.97 9.04
N PHE A 46 -11.58 -2.66 9.21
CA PHE A 46 -12.62 -1.76 9.72
C PHE A 46 -13.82 -1.61 8.77
N LEU A 47 -13.58 -1.64 7.47
CA LEU A 47 -14.62 -1.53 6.43
C LEU A 47 -15.24 -2.89 6.08
N SER A 48 -14.74 -4.00 6.65
CA SER A 48 -15.26 -5.34 6.39
C SER A 48 -16.76 -5.53 6.63
N PRO A 49 -17.45 -4.82 7.54
CA PRO A 49 -18.91 -4.97 7.72
C PRO A 49 -19.75 -4.25 6.66
N ILE A 50 -19.16 -3.41 5.81
CA ILE A 50 -19.89 -2.62 4.82
C ILE A 50 -20.06 -3.48 3.54
N PRO A 51 -21.31 -3.80 3.12
CA PRO A 51 -21.55 -4.70 2.00
C PRO A 51 -20.97 -4.19 0.67
N LEU A 52 -20.88 -2.86 0.49
CA LEU A 52 -20.24 -2.26 -0.68
C LEU A 52 -18.73 -2.59 -0.75
N PHE A 53 -18.02 -2.54 0.39
CA PHE A 53 -16.60 -2.86 0.44
C PHE A 53 -16.33 -4.36 0.24
N GLN A 54 -17.24 -5.21 0.72
CA GLN A 54 -17.16 -6.66 0.51
C GLN A 54 -17.25 -7.01 -0.97
N HIS A 55 -18.22 -6.45 -1.70
CA HIS A 55 -18.43 -6.77 -3.12
C HIS A 55 -17.38 -6.13 -4.06
N ASP A 56 -16.94 -4.90 -3.78
CA ASP A 56 -16.02 -4.20 -4.67
C ASP A 56 -14.55 -4.57 -4.43
N VAL A 57 -14.18 -4.89 -3.18
CA VAL A 57 -12.79 -5.17 -2.80
C VAL A 57 -12.60 -6.64 -2.44
N LEU A 58 -13.29 -7.15 -1.42
CA LEU A 58 -13.00 -8.48 -0.87
C LEU A 58 -13.34 -9.63 -1.82
N ASP A 59 -14.46 -9.55 -2.55
CA ASP A 59 -14.85 -10.54 -3.56
C ASP A 59 -13.95 -10.51 -4.82
N LYS A 60 -13.18 -9.42 -5.01
CA LYS A 60 -12.33 -9.23 -6.18
C LYS A 60 -10.91 -9.73 -5.98
N ILE A 61 -10.48 -9.99 -4.74
CA ILE A 61 -9.12 -10.48 -4.45
C ILE A 61 -9.01 -11.89 -5.03
N PRO A 62 -8.30 -12.09 -6.16
CA PRO A 62 -8.13 -13.41 -6.70
C PRO A 62 -7.12 -14.14 -5.82
N VAL A 63 -7.37 -15.41 -5.49
CA VAL A 63 -6.44 -16.28 -4.73
C VAL A 63 -5.17 -16.62 -5.55
N ARG A 64 -4.86 -15.84 -6.59
CA ARG A 64 -3.69 -16.06 -7.43
C ARG A 64 -2.44 -15.67 -6.64
N PRO A 65 -1.41 -16.53 -6.60
CA PRO A 65 -0.13 -16.17 -6.03
C PRO A 65 0.39 -14.93 -6.74
N VAL A 66 0.42 -13.80 -6.05
CA VAL A 66 1.14 -12.62 -6.53
C VAL A 66 2.62 -12.95 -6.37
N PRO A 67 3.43 -12.93 -7.43
CA PRO A 67 4.87 -13.10 -7.30
C PRO A 67 5.45 -11.81 -6.72
N ILE A 68 5.34 -11.63 -5.41
CA ILE A 68 6.30 -10.81 -4.68
C ILE A 68 7.65 -11.54 -4.80
N VAL A 69 8.53 -11.00 -5.63
CA VAL A 69 9.92 -11.48 -5.75
C VAL A 69 10.57 -11.37 -4.38
N ALA A 70 10.58 -12.47 -3.64
CA ALA A 70 11.32 -12.63 -2.40
C ALA A 70 11.68 -14.12 -2.27
N HIS A 71 12.95 -14.42 -2.59
CA HIS A 71 13.77 -15.56 -2.15
C HIS A 71 13.17 -16.99 -2.20
N PRO A 72 13.86 -17.97 -2.82
CA PRO A 72 13.34 -19.32 -3.09
C PRO A 72 13.27 -20.26 -1.86
N SER A 73 13.05 -19.78 -0.64
CA SER A 73 13.22 -20.63 0.55
C SER A 73 12.27 -20.43 1.72
N VAL A 74 11.18 -19.68 1.59
CA VAL A 74 10.17 -19.62 2.67
C VAL A 74 8.76 -19.78 2.12
N VAL A 75 8.36 -21.04 1.96
CA VAL A 75 6.95 -21.40 1.87
C VAL A 75 6.37 -21.21 3.27
N PHE A 76 5.88 -20.01 3.56
CA PHE A 76 4.92 -19.86 4.64
C PHE A 76 3.64 -20.56 4.18
N PRO A 77 3.10 -21.56 4.92
CA PRO A 77 1.72 -21.95 4.74
C PRO A 77 0.88 -20.77 5.22
N VAL A 78 0.66 -19.79 4.35
CA VAL A 78 -0.46 -18.86 4.53
C VAL A 78 -1.68 -19.76 4.45
N CYS A 79 -2.24 -20.08 5.61
CA CYS A 79 -3.61 -20.53 5.73
C CYS A 79 -4.44 -19.52 4.94
N SER A 80 -4.94 -19.94 3.78
CA SER A 80 -5.84 -19.14 2.96
C SER A 80 -7.01 -18.72 3.82
N VAL A 81 -6.96 -17.48 4.30
CA VAL A 81 -8.03 -16.86 5.05
C VAL A 81 -9.18 -16.64 4.06
N GLN A 82 -10.12 -17.60 3.99
CA GLN A 82 -11.32 -17.53 3.16
C GLN A 82 -12.34 -16.53 3.73
N ILE A 83 -11.98 -15.25 3.81
CA ILE A 83 -12.89 -14.19 4.29
C ILE A 83 -14.07 -13.97 3.33
N SER A 84 -13.86 -14.04 2.01
CA SER A 84 -14.89 -13.69 1.02
C SER A 84 -16.12 -14.61 1.05
N THR A 85 -15.94 -15.92 1.30
CA THR A 85 -17.08 -16.86 1.37
C THR A 85 -17.91 -16.71 2.65
N TYR A 86 -17.36 -16.10 3.71
CA TYR A 86 -18.07 -15.88 4.97
C TYR A 86 -19.12 -14.76 4.86
N PHE A 87 -18.90 -13.80 3.96
CA PHE A 87 -19.79 -12.65 3.78
C PHE A 87 -20.92 -12.89 2.78
N LYS A 88 -20.84 -13.96 1.97
CA LYS A 88 -21.95 -14.33 1.10
C LYS A 88 -23.01 -15.07 1.89
N ASP A 89 -24.15 -14.42 2.06
CA ASP A 89 -25.38 -15.06 2.51
C ASP A 89 -25.80 -16.13 1.48
N THR A 90 -25.58 -17.41 1.82
CA THR A 90 -25.97 -18.57 0.99
C THR A 90 -27.33 -19.13 1.37
N THR A 91 -28.15 -18.39 2.13
CA THR A 91 -29.52 -18.82 2.44
C THR A 91 -30.28 -18.99 1.13
N PRO A 92 -30.89 -20.16 0.87
CA PRO A 92 -31.62 -20.37 -0.37
C PRO A 92 -32.75 -19.36 -0.50
N ASP A 93 -32.94 -18.82 -1.71
CA ASP A 93 -33.92 -17.75 -1.99
C ASP A 93 -35.36 -18.13 -1.58
N SER A 94 -35.64 -19.42 -1.36
CA SER A 94 -36.93 -19.94 -0.89
C SER A 94 -37.28 -19.56 0.56
N ASP A 95 -36.29 -19.24 1.42
CA ASP A 95 -36.51 -18.88 2.83
C ASP A 95 -36.53 -17.37 3.07
N LYS A 96 -36.32 -16.55 2.02
CA LYS A 96 -36.30 -15.09 2.15
C LYS A 96 -37.73 -14.55 2.06
N PRO A 97 -38.23 -13.82 3.08
CA PRO A 97 -39.59 -13.28 3.06
C PRO A 97 -39.80 -12.13 2.07
N PHE A 98 -38.76 -11.70 1.33
CA PHE A 98 -38.78 -10.67 0.28
C PHE A 98 -37.70 -10.95 -0.76
#